data_AF-A0A1M6TKV1-F1
#
_entry.id   AF-A0A1M6TKV1-F1
#
_cell.length_a   1.000
_cell.length_b   1.000
_cell.length_c   1.000
_cell.angle_alpha   90.00
_cell.angle_beta   90.00
_cell.angle_gamma   90.00
#
_symmetry.space_group_name_H-M   'P 1'
#
loop_
_entity.id
_entity.type
_entity.pdbx_description
1 polymer ?
#
loop_
_entity_poly.entity_id
_entity_poly.type
_entity_poly.pdbx_seq_one_letter_code
_entity_poly.pdbx_strand_id
1 'polypeptide(L)'
;MKWYSFLVVFLATALAFAGSVKKGSFTDPRDGKTYKTVKIGKQVWMAENLNYAYLQPTSTEDSSSFCYHNELDSCDKYGRLYLWSAVIDSAGVFSDGGKGCGYGETCVELGTVQGVCPIGWHLPSRDEWNTLEKAVIDKKFAGTKLTLASAQKKVGKMLKSKSGWYKDGNGTDEFGFSVLPAGSRGGDGGYNYAGKAAPEFRQPFSTY
;
A
#
# COMPACT_ATOMS: atom_id res chain seq x y z
N MET A 1 -1.99 -8.41 -22.02
CA MET A 1 -0.85 -8.24 -21.09
C MET A 1 -1.39 -7.79 -19.74
N LYS A 2 -1.33 -8.66 -18.73
CA LYS A 2 -1.80 -8.34 -17.37
C LYS A 2 -0.67 -7.55 -16.70
N TRP A 3 -0.89 -6.27 -16.48
CA TRP A 3 0.03 -5.38 -15.79
C TRP A 3 -0.08 -5.64 -14.29
N TYR A 4 1.04 -5.93 -13.64
CA TYR A 4 1.10 -6.13 -12.20
C TYR A 4 1.92 -4.99 -11.59
N SER A 5 1.24 -4.15 -10.83
CA SER A 5 1.81 -3.13 -9.94
C SER A 5 1.19 -3.43 -8.56
N PHE A 6 1.91 -3.25 -7.45
CA PHE A 6 1.45 -3.61 -6.10
C PHE A 6 1.85 -2.60 -5.03
N LEU A 7 0.87 -1.76 -4.61
CA LEU A 7 0.94 -0.79 -3.49
C LEU A 7 1.31 -1.53 -2.21
N VAL A 8 1.93 -0.84 -1.26
CA VAL A 8 2.06 -1.35 0.11
C VAL A 8 1.70 -0.26 1.10
N VAL A 9 0.40 -0.09 1.31
CA VAL A 9 -0.17 0.68 2.43
C VAL A 9 -0.92 -0.32 3.27
N PHE A 10 -0.67 -0.35 4.58
CA PHE A 10 -1.28 -1.31 5.48
C PHE A 10 -2.25 -0.64 6.43
N LEU A 11 -3.19 -1.44 6.87
CA LEU A 11 -4.21 -1.07 7.83
C LEU A 11 -3.95 -1.82 9.15
N ALA A 12 -3.95 -1.09 10.25
CA ALA A 12 -3.93 -1.66 11.59
C ALA A 12 -5.36 -1.88 12.09
N THR A 13 -5.57 -2.97 12.80
CA THR A 13 -6.81 -3.20 13.55
C THR A 13 -6.79 -2.34 14.83
N ALA A 14 -7.72 -1.40 14.98
CA ALA A 14 -7.73 -0.47 16.13
C ALA A 14 -9.13 -0.23 16.72
N LEU A 15 -9.21 -0.27 18.06
CA LEU A 15 -10.36 0.16 18.87
C LEU A 15 -10.52 1.70 18.85
N ALA A 16 -11.76 2.19 18.83
CA ALA A 16 -12.10 3.55 18.41
C ALA A 16 -12.05 4.63 19.51
N PHE A 17 -11.56 5.83 19.17
CA PHE A 17 -11.96 7.13 19.73
C PHE A 17 -12.02 8.22 18.64
N ALA A 18 -12.95 9.17 18.78
CA ALA A 18 -13.23 10.27 17.85
C ALA A 18 -12.44 11.54 18.21
N GLY A 19 -12.00 12.29 17.20
CA GLY A 19 -11.42 13.64 17.32
C GLY A 19 -9.97 13.76 16.82
N SER A 20 -9.80 14.63 15.81
CA SER A 20 -8.57 15.13 15.15
C SER A 20 -7.49 14.11 14.74
N VAL A 21 -6.74 14.43 13.68
CA VAL A 21 -5.69 13.57 13.11
C VAL A 21 -4.56 13.42 14.14
N LYS A 22 -4.66 12.42 15.02
CA LYS A 22 -3.52 11.98 15.83
C LYS A 22 -2.55 11.28 14.89
N LYS A 23 -1.43 11.95 14.60
CA LYS A 23 -0.25 11.28 14.03
C LYS A 23 0.21 10.26 15.07
N GLY A 24 0.22 8.99 14.70
CA GLY A 24 0.84 7.93 15.49
C GLY A 24 2.18 7.54 14.89
N SER A 25 2.84 6.62 15.56
CA SER A 25 3.98 5.87 15.02
C SER A 25 3.81 4.40 15.35
N PHE A 26 4.44 3.56 14.54
CA PHE A 26 4.51 2.12 14.72
C PHE A 26 5.95 1.69 14.45
N THR A 27 6.57 0.99 15.41
CA THR A 27 7.88 0.39 15.23
C THR A 27 7.71 -1.07 14.86
N ASP A 28 8.17 -1.46 13.68
CA ASP A 28 8.13 -2.83 13.22
C ASP A 28 9.15 -3.65 14.03
N PRO A 29 8.71 -4.65 14.81
CA PRO A 29 9.63 -5.44 15.65
C PRO A 29 10.58 -6.32 14.83
N ARG A 30 10.31 -6.52 13.53
CA ARG A 30 11.11 -7.40 12.66
C ARG A 30 12.42 -6.77 12.22
N ASP A 31 12.46 -5.45 12.09
CA ASP A 31 13.64 -4.70 11.62
C ASP A 31 13.94 -3.41 12.41
N GLY A 32 13.11 -3.07 13.42
CA GLY A 32 13.25 -1.87 14.23
C GLY A 32 12.84 -0.58 13.52
N LYS A 33 12.32 -0.65 12.28
CA LYS A 33 11.95 0.54 11.53
C LYS A 33 10.68 1.16 12.09
N THR A 34 10.73 2.47 12.32
CA THR A 34 9.56 3.22 12.81
C THR A 34 8.88 3.93 11.65
N TYR A 35 7.60 3.63 11.47
CA TYR A 35 6.70 4.21 10.48
C TYR A 35 5.73 5.19 11.14
N LYS A 36 5.44 6.29 10.45
CA LYS A 36 4.32 7.17 10.80
C LYS A 36 3.01 6.46 10.50
N THR A 37 2.01 6.72 11.34
CA THR A 37 0.66 6.21 11.14
C THR A 37 -0.36 7.34 11.21
N VAL A 38 -1.49 7.13 10.55
CA VAL A 38 -2.56 8.11 10.50
C VAL A 38 -3.93 7.47 10.61
N LYS A 39 -4.80 8.09 11.41
CA LYS A 39 -6.19 7.66 11.53
C LYS A 39 -7.08 8.43 10.57
N ILE A 40 -7.78 7.73 9.68
CA ILE A 40 -8.77 8.30 8.76
C ILE A 40 -10.08 7.53 8.92
N GLY A 41 -11.14 8.25 9.31
CA GLY A 41 -12.38 7.61 9.73
C GLY A 41 -12.15 6.67 10.91
N LYS A 42 -12.48 5.40 10.73
CA LYS A 42 -12.30 4.34 11.74
C LYS A 42 -11.00 3.55 11.59
N GLN A 43 -10.27 3.76 10.50
CA GLN A 43 -9.12 2.96 10.09
C GLN A 43 -7.80 3.67 10.41
N VAL A 44 -6.78 2.89 10.76
CA VAL A 44 -5.41 3.39 11.02
C VAL A 44 -4.49 2.88 9.92
N TRP A 45 -3.87 3.79 9.19
CA TRP A 45 -3.05 3.49 8.03
C TRP A 45 -1.60 3.81 8.29
N MET A 46 -0.68 3.07 7.67
CA MET A 46 0.70 3.55 7.54
C MET A 46 0.71 4.78 6.63
N ALA A 47 1.38 5.85 7.08
CA ALA A 47 1.56 7.09 6.33
C ALA A 47 2.89 7.11 5.56
N GLU A 48 3.57 5.97 5.52
CA GLU A 48 4.84 5.73 4.83
C GLU A 48 4.76 4.33 4.21
N ASN A 49 5.36 4.14 3.04
CA ASN A 49 5.39 2.82 2.40
C ASN A 49 6.23 1.85 3.25
N LEU A 50 5.80 0.60 3.36
CA LEU A 50 6.59 -0.43 4.06
C LEU A 50 7.97 -0.58 3.40
N ASN A 51 8.99 -0.71 4.22
CA ASN A 51 10.38 -0.87 3.80
C ASN A 51 11.06 -2.05 4.52
N TYR A 52 10.32 -3.13 4.72
CA TYR A 52 10.84 -4.38 5.26
C TYR A 52 11.51 -5.19 4.14
N ALA A 53 12.75 -5.62 4.34
CA ALA A 53 13.46 -6.44 3.38
C ALA A 53 12.94 -7.89 3.42
N TYR A 54 11.99 -8.22 2.54
CA TYR A 54 11.49 -9.56 2.37
C TYR A 54 12.40 -10.34 1.40
N LEU A 55 13.24 -11.22 1.95
CA LEU A 55 14.35 -11.90 1.27
C LEU A 55 14.01 -13.33 0.81
N GLN A 56 12.72 -13.68 0.73
CA GLN A 56 12.38 -14.99 0.18
C GLN A 56 12.62 -14.98 -1.33
N PRO A 57 13.37 -15.97 -1.84
CA PRO A 57 13.68 -16.05 -3.26
C PRO A 57 12.44 -16.37 -4.07
N THR A 58 12.52 -16.07 -5.36
CA THR A 58 11.60 -16.61 -6.38
C THR A 58 12.33 -17.68 -7.19
N SER A 59 11.71 -18.20 -8.24
CA SER A 59 12.40 -19.12 -9.17
C SER A 59 13.55 -18.47 -9.94
N THR A 60 13.59 -17.13 -10.02
CA THR A 60 14.55 -16.40 -10.86
C THR A 60 15.35 -15.32 -10.12
N GLU A 61 15.03 -15.04 -8.85
CA GLU A 61 15.61 -13.94 -8.08
C GLU A 61 15.88 -14.41 -6.65
N ASP A 62 16.91 -13.87 -6.01
CA ASP A 62 17.28 -14.17 -4.62
C ASP A 62 16.38 -13.47 -3.57
N SER A 63 15.57 -12.51 -4.01
CA SER A 63 14.66 -11.72 -3.19
C SER A 63 13.32 -11.52 -3.89
N SER A 64 12.30 -11.15 -3.12
CA SER A 64 10.99 -10.72 -3.64
C SER A 64 10.58 -9.32 -3.20
N SER A 65 11.53 -8.55 -2.66
CA SER A 65 11.39 -7.11 -2.39
C SER A 65 12.62 -6.32 -2.85
N PHE A 66 12.40 -5.14 -3.42
CA PHE A 66 13.43 -4.38 -4.12
C PHE A 66 13.32 -2.88 -3.88
N CYS A 67 14.47 -2.20 -3.85
CA CYS A 67 14.50 -0.76 -4.04
C CYS A 67 14.32 -0.44 -5.53
N TYR A 68 13.77 0.72 -5.86
CA TYR A 68 13.72 1.15 -7.26
C TYR A 68 15.14 1.19 -7.86
N HIS A 69 15.34 0.57 -9.04
CA HIS A 69 16.66 0.35 -9.65
C HIS A 69 17.72 -0.31 -8.76
N ASN A 70 17.32 -1.01 -7.68
CA ASN A 70 18.22 -1.57 -6.67
C ASN A 70 19.07 -0.51 -5.95
N GLU A 71 18.64 0.75 -5.93
CA GLU A 71 19.34 1.85 -5.26
C GLU A 71 18.84 2.00 -3.82
N LEU A 72 19.72 1.92 -2.82
CA LEU A 72 19.33 1.99 -1.40
C LEU A 72 18.61 3.30 -1.04
N ASP A 73 19.06 4.43 -1.60
CA ASP A 73 18.42 5.74 -1.40
C ASP A 73 16.96 5.75 -1.87
N SER A 74 16.62 4.95 -2.88
CA SER A 74 15.24 4.79 -3.35
C SER A 74 14.37 4.06 -2.32
N CYS A 75 14.92 3.10 -1.56
CA CYS A 75 14.21 2.48 -0.45
C CYS A 75 13.96 3.45 0.70
N ASP A 76 14.92 4.31 1.01
CA ASP A 76 14.76 5.31 2.07
C ASP A 76 13.72 6.36 1.71
N LYS A 77 13.67 6.74 0.43
CA LYS A 77 12.69 7.70 -0.07
C LYS A 77 11.30 7.09 -0.26
N TYR A 78 11.20 5.94 -0.93
CA TYR A 78 9.94 5.41 -1.44
C TYR A 78 9.47 4.14 -0.74
N GLY A 79 10.26 3.56 0.15
CA GLY A 79 10.06 2.19 0.63
C GLY A 79 10.41 1.16 -0.45
N ARG A 80 10.04 -0.10 -0.20
CA ARG A 80 10.32 -1.22 -1.11
C ARG A 80 9.16 -1.47 -2.06
N LEU A 81 9.50 -1.96 -3.25
CA LEU A 81 8.59 -2.58 -4.20
C LEU A 81 8.58 -4.09 -3.92
N TYR A 82 7.38 -4.66 -3.80
CA TYR A 82 7.22 -6.07 -3.44
C TYR A 82 6.58 -6.82 -4.61
N LEU A 83 7.12 -8.00 -4.91
CA LEU A 83 6.43 -8.93 -5.79
C LEU A 83 5.16 -9.44 -5.10
N TRP A 84 4.17 -9.89 -5.87
CA TRP A 84 2.93 -10.42 -5.31
C TRP A 84 3.18 -11.56 -4.30
N SER A 85 4.16 -12.43 -4.58
CA SER A 85 4.55 -13.51 -3.67
C SER A 85 5.04 -13.00 -2.31
N ALA A 86 5.74 -11.85 -2.27
CA ALA A 86 6.10 -11.21 -1.02
C ALA A 86 4.87 -10.57 -0.37
N VAL A 87 4.11 -9.75 -1.12
CA VAL A 87 2.92 -9.04 -0.62
C VAL A 87 2.01 -9.95 0.19
N ILE A 88 1.66 -11.11 -0.37
CA ILE A 88 0.75 -12.08 0.26
C ILE A 88 1.45 -13.09 1.18
N ASP A 89 2.78 -13.03 1.32
CA ASP A 89 3.56 -14.01 2.08
C ASP A 89 3.36 -15.45 1.57
N SER A 90 3.65 -15.66 0.28
CA SER A 90 3.53 -16.95 -0.43
C SER A 90 4.33 -18.07 0.25
N ALA A 91 5.46 -17.72 0.85
CA ALA A 91 6.31 -18.65 1.57
C ALA A 91 5.76 -19.00 2.97
N GLY A 92 4.78 -18.25 3.48
CA GLY A 92 4.21 -18.43 4.82
C GLY A 92 5.21 -18.14 5.93
N VAL A 93 6.05 -17.12 5.76
CA VAL A 93 7.07 -16.69 6.73
C VAL A 93 6.42 -16.11 7.98
N PHE A 94 5.30 -15.42 7.83
CA PHE A 94 4.61 -14.72 8.91
C PHE A 94 3.23 -15.29 9.22
N SER A 95 2.54 -15.85 8.22
CA SER A 95 1.23 -16.47 8.41
C SER A 95 0.93 -17.52 7.36
N ASP A 96 0.05 -18.49 7.69
CA ASP A 96 -0.42 -19.46 6.69
C ASP A 96 -1.43 -18.86 5.69
N GLY A 97 -1.87 -17.61 5.90
CA GLY A 97 -2.97 -17.00 5.14
C GLY A 97 -2.71 -16.87 3.64
N GLY A 98 -1.46 -16.70 3.21
CA GLY A 98 -1.09 -16.71 1.80
C GLY A 98 -0.13 -17.83 1.42
N LYS A 99 0.06 -18.84 2.27
CA LYS A 99 1.04 -19.89 2.02
C LYS A 99 0.66 -20.71 0.78
N GLY A 100 1.59 -20.83 -0.16
CA GLY A 100 1.38 -21.54 -1.43
C GLY A 100 0.57 -20.76 -2.47
N CYS A 101 0.11 -19.55 -2.15
CA CYS A 101 -0.57 -18.70 -3.11
C CYS A 101 0.41 -18.06 -4.09
N GLY A 102 0.03 -17.91 -5.37
CA GLY A 102 0.94 -17.32 -6.35
C GLY A 102 0.49 -17.46 -7.79
N TYR A 103 1.45 -17.34 -8.71
CA TYR A 103 1.19 -17.46 -10.13
C TYR A 103 0.68 -18.87 -10.47
N GLY A 104 -0.50 -18.95 -11.09
CA GLY A 104 -1.12 -20.22 -11.49
C GLY A 104 -1.92 -20.91 -10.38
N GLU A 105 -1.81 -20.46 -9.14
CA GLU A 105 -2.50 -21.05 -7.99
C GLU A 105 -3.73 -20.21 -7.59
N THR A 106 -4.85 -20.90 -7.38
CA THR A 106 -6.07 -20.23 -6.89
C THR A 106 -5.99 -20.12 -5.38
N CYS A 107 -5.77 -18.89 -4.91
CA CYS A 107 -5.95 -18.56 -3.51
C CYS A 107 -7.43 -18.62 -3.14
N VAL A 108 -7.79 -19.53 -2.23
CA VAL A 108 -9.16 -19.60 -1.71
C VAL A 108 -9.43 -18.37 -0.85
N GLU A 109 -10.64 -17.83 -0.96
CA GLU A 109 -11.19 -16.62 -0.33
C GLU A 109 -10.35 -16.02 0.81
N LEU A 110 -9.37 -15.24 0.39
CA LEU A 110 -8.51 -14.48 1.27
C LEU A 110 -9.34 -13.34 1.86
N GLY A 111 -9.83 -13.55 3.09
CA GLY A 111 -10.35 -12.46 3.92
C GLY A 111 -9.24 -11.46 4.27
N THR A 112 -9.14 -11.10 5.54
CA THR A 112 -8.01 -10.29 6.00
C THR A 112 -6.72 -11.09 5.94
N VAL A 113 -5.77 -10.70 5.07
CA VAL A 113 -4.45 -11.33 4.92
C VAL A 113 -3.38 -10.44 5.52
N GLN A 114 -2.61 -10.98 6.49
CA GLN A 114 -1.44 -10.30 7.01
C GLN A 114 -0.41 -10.11 5.89
N GLY A 115 -0.01 -11.19 5.18
CA GLY A 115 1.00 -11.09 4.14
C GLY A 115 2.33 -10.57 4.69
N VAL A 116 3.03 -9.73 3.92
CA VAL A 116 4.30 -9.10 4.36
C VAL A 116 4.11 -8.05 5.46
N CYS A 117 2.88 -7.75 5.87
CA CYS A 117 2.63 -6.83 6.97
C CYS A 117 3.23 -7.34 8.29
N PRO A 118 3.63 -6.41 9.18
CA PRO A 118 3.95 -6.78 10.55
C PRO A 118 2.71 -7.28 11.28
N ILE A 119 2.91 -8.00 12.39
CA ILE A 119 1.80 -8.51 13.21
C ILE A 119 0.85 -7.38 13.64
N GLY A 120 -0.46 -7.63 13.55
CA GLY A 120 -1.51 -6.63 13.82
C GLY A 120 -1.84 -5.69 12.66
N TRP A 121 -1.09 -5.77 11.56
CA TRP A 121 -1.34 -5.07 10.30
C TRP A 121 -1.70 -6.06 9.20
N HIS A 122 -2.44 -5.59 8.20
CA HIS A 122 -2.86 -6.44 7.08
C HIS A 122 -2.94 -5.69 5.74
N LEU A 123 -2.98 -6.47 4.66
CA LEU A 123 -3.21 -5.98 3.31
C LEU A 123 -4.63 -5.44 3.20
N PRO A 124 -4.84 -4.16 2.87
CA PRO A 124 -6.17 -3.59 2.84
C PRO A 124 -7.02 -4.24 1.75
N SER A 125 -8.24 -4.62 2.11
CA SER A 125 -9.23 -5.10 1.17
C SER A 125 -9.86 -3.95 0.35
N ARG A 126 -10.60 -4.30 -0.70
CA ARG A 126 -11.37 -3.31 -1.47
C ARG A 126 -12.37 -2.56 -0.59
N ASP A 127 -13.01 -3.24 0.35
CA ASP A 127 -13.97 -2.61 1.27
C ASP A 127 -13.31 -1.64 2.23
N GLU A 128 -12.06 -1.93 2.61
CA GLU A 128 -11.29 -1.04 3.46
C GLU A 128 -10.85 0.21 2.71
N TRP A 129 -10.48 0.09 1.43
CA TRP A 129 -10.27 1.24 0.54
C TRP A 129 -11.56 2.06 0.35
N ASN A 130 -12.69 1.40 0.09
CA ASN A 130 -13.99 2.06 -0.03
C ASN A 130 -14.34 2.83 1.26
N THR A 131 -14.05 2.25 2.42
CA THR A 131 -14.26 2.88 3.73
C THR A 131 -13.39 4.12 3.90
N LEU A 132 -12.12 4.07 3.50
CA LEU A 132 -11.22 5.23 3.48
C LEU A 132 -11.74 6.33 2.56
N GLU A 133 -12.10 5.99 1.32
CA GLU A 133 -12.62 6.95 0.34
C GLU A 133 -13.88 7.65 0.88
N LYS A 134 -14.82 6.86 1.43
CA LYS A 134 -16.03 7.41 2.05
C LYS A 134 -15.69 8.35 3.21
N ALA A 135 -14.76 7.99 4.08
CA ALA A 135 -14.36 8.84 5.21
C ALA A 135 -13.76 10.18 4.75
N VAL A 136 -13.00 10.19 3.65
CA VAL A 136 -12.49 11.42 3.05
C VAL A 136 -13.62 12.25 2.46
N ILE A 137 -14.53 11.62 1.71
CA ILE A 137 -15.68 12.27 1.07
C ILE A 137 -16.60 12.90 2.12
N ASP A 138 -17.03 12.13 3.12
CA ASP A 138 -17.90 12.61 4.19
C ASP A 138 -17.28 13.81 4.91
N LYS A 139 -15.95 13.81 5.11
CA LYS A 139 -15.27 14.90 5.82
C LYS A 139 -15.10 16.17 4.99
N LYS A 140 -14.94 16.07 3.67
CA LYS A 140 -14.55 17.20 2.79
C LYS A 140 -15.64 17.65 1.83
N PHE A 141 -16.60 16.79 1.56
CA PHE A 141 -17.61 16.96 0.52
C PHE A 141 -19.01 16.55 1.01
N ALA A 142 -19.28 16.56 2.32
CA ALA A 142 -20.61 16.33 2.87
C ALA A 142 -21.66 17.21 2.16
N GLY A 143 -22.78 16.60 1.77
CA GLY A 143 -23.86 17.29 1.04
C GLY A 143 -23.55 17.63 -0.42
N THR A 144 -22.36 17.30 -0.93
CA THR A 144 -22.01 17.50 -2.34
C THR A 144 -22.37 16.27 -3.16
N LYS A 145 -23.10 16.46 -4.27
CA LYS A 145 -23.34 15.38 -5.25
C LYS A 145 -22.13 15.23 -6.16
N LEU A 146 -21.39 14.13 -6.00
CA LEU A 146 -20.23 13.78 -6.84
C LEU A 146 -20.50 12.49 -7.61
N THR A 147 -19.98 12.40 -8.84
CA THR A 147 -19.86 11.10 -9.52
C THR A 147 -18.70 10.30 -8.92
N LEU A 148 -18.72 8.97 -9.06
CA LEU A 148 -17.66 8.09 -8.53
C LEU A 148 -16.27 8.53 -9.04
N ALA A 149 -16.13 8.75 -10.35
CA ALA A 149 -14.87 9.21 -10.95
C ALA A 149 -14.39 10.56 -10.40
N SER A 150 -15.30 11.50 -10.15
CA SER A 150 -14.95 12.80 -9.58
C SER A 150 -14.52 12.70 -8.13
N ALA A 151 -15.19 11.83 -7.36
CA ALA A 151 -14.86 11.55 -5.97
C ALA A 151 -13.47 10.93 -5.86
N GLN A 152 -13.19 9.86 -6.61
CA GLN A 152 -11.89 9.19 -6.63
C GLN A 152 -10.74 10.13 -7.01
N LYS A 153 -10.93 10.99 -8.03
CA LYS A 153 -9.92 11.99 -8.41
C LYS A 153 -9.62 12.99 -7.27
N LYS A 154 -10.66 13.45 -6.57
CA LYS A 154 -10.52 14.39 -5.44
C LYS A 154 -9.87 13.72 -4.23
N VAL A 155 -10.32 12.52 -3.86
CA VAL A 155 -9.74 11.72 -2.77
C VAL A 155 -8.27 11.43 -3.06
N GLY A 156 -7.94 10.97 -4.27
CA GLY A 156 -6.56 10.72 -4.67
C GLY A 156 -5.68 11.95 -4.54
N LYS A 157 -6.15 13.14 -4.95
CA LYS A 157 -5.40 14.40 -4.75
C LYS A 157 -5.15 14.68 -3.26
N MET A 158 -6.10 14.38 -2.38
CA MET A 158 -5.99 14.63 -0.94
C MET A 158 -5.10 13.64 -0.17
N LEU A 159 -4.93 12.42 -0.68
CA LEU A 159 -4.11 11.37 -0.04
C LEU A 159 -2.65 11.35 -0.56
N LYS A 160 -2.41 11.84 -1.78
CA LYS A 160 -1.07 11.95 -2.36
C LYS A 160 -0.17 12.89 -1.56
N SER A 161 1.12 12.55 -1.51
CA SER A 161 2.18 13.40 -0.95
C SER A 161 2.23 14.77 -1.64
N LYS A 162 2.70 15.78 -0.89
CA LYS A 162 2.84 17.16 -1.40
C LYS A 162 3.96 17.35 -2.42
N SER A 163 4.85 16.37 -2.56
CA SER A 163 6.01 16.42 -3.44
C SER A 163 6.36 15.03 -3.98
N GLY A 164 7.23 14.98 -4.99
CA GLY A 164 7.77 13.75 -5.58
C GLY A 164 7.00 13.26 -6.80
N TRP A 165 5.81 13.78 -7.07
CA TRP A 165 5.05 13.45 -8.28
C TRP A 165 5.52 14.30 -9.47
N TYR A 166 5.53 13.68 -10.65
CA TYR A 166 5.94 14.27 -11.90
C TYR A 166 4.99 15.40 -12.32
N LYS A 167 5.55 16.54 -12.76
CA LYS A 167 4.81 17.78 -13.10
C LYS A 167 3.88 18.21 -11.95
N ASP A 168 2.66 18.64 -12.26
CA ASP A 168 1.67 19.11 -11.29
C ASP A 168 0.89 17.96 -10.60
N GLY A 169 1.48 16.76 -10.60
CA GLY A 169 0.87 15.53 -10.08
C GLY A 169 0.78 15.45 -8.55
N ASN A 170 1.43 16.37 -7.83
CA ASN A 170 1.51 16.36 -6.36
C ASN A 170 0.12 16.44 -5.72
N GLY A 171 -0.05 15.80 -4.58
CA GLY A 171 -1.26 15.91 -3.77
C GLY A 171 -1.27 17.11 -2.83
N THR A 172 -2.33 17.21 -2.06
CA THR A 172 -2.45 18.18 -0.95
C THR A 172 -2.10 17.56 0.40
N ASP A 173 -2.07 16.22 0.48
CA ASP A 173 -1.84 15.44 1.70
C ASP A 173 -2.62 15.97 2.92
N GLU A 174 -3.90 16.29 2.72
CA GLU A 174 -4.76 16.92 3.73
C GLU A 174 -5.07 16.00 4.91
N PHE A 175 -4.84 14.70 4.74
CA PHE A 175 -5.08 13.69 5.74
C PHE A 175 -3.80 13.12 6.34
N GLY A 176 -2.61 13.49 5.87
CA GLY A 176 -1.34 12.97 6.36
C GLY A 176 -1.10 11.50 6.02
N PHE A 177 -1.63 11.05 4.88
CA PHE A 177 -1.47 9.68 4.36
C PHE A 177 -0.23 9.56 3.48
N SER A 178 0.16 10.67 2.84
CA SER A 178 1.45 10.85 2.17
C SER A 178 1.81 9.80 1.10
N VAL A 179 0.88 9.42 0.21
CA VAL A 179 1.20 8.45 -0.87
C VAL A 179 2.31 8.96 -1.77
N LEU A 180 3.41 8.19 -1.85
CA LEU A 180 4.56 8.49 -2.70
C LEU A 180 4.55 7.69 -4.02
N PRO A 181 5.06 8.29 -5.12
CA PRO A 181 5.09 7.65 -6.43
C PRO A 181 6.33 6.77 -6.61
N ALA A 182 6.36 5.63 -5.93
CA ALA A 182 7.50 4.69 -5.98
C ALA A 182 7.67 3.97 -7.33
N GLY A 183 6.70 4.11 -8.25
CA GLY A 183 6.68 3.37 -9.50
C GLY A 183 6.28 1.90 -9.29
N SER A 184 6.74 1.05 -10.21
CA SER A 184 6.51 -0.39 -10.18
C SER A 184 7.74 -1.15 -10.64
N ARG A 185 7.81 -2.43 -10.25
CA ARG A 185 8.76 -3.41 -10.77
C ARG A 185 7.98 -4.54 -11.44
N GLY A 186 8.31 -4.86 -12.68
CA GLY A 186 7.77 -6.00 -13.40
C GLY A 186 8.38 -7.32 -12.94
N GLY A 187 7.73 -8.43 -13.32
CA GLY A 187 8.28 -9.78 -13.12
C GLY A 187 9.51 -10.06 -13.99
N ASP A 188 9.74 -9.26 -15.03
CA ASP A 188 10.93 -9.26 -15.89
C ASP A 188 12.12 -8.49 -15.30
N GLY A 189 11.96 -7.94 -14.09
CA GLY A 189 12.98 -7.12 -13.44
C GLY A 189 12.97 -5.64 -13.84
N GLY A 190 12.12 -5.25 -14.79
CA GLY A 190 12.04 -3.88 -15.28
C GLY A 190 11.41 -2.91 -14.27
N TYR A 191 12.01 -1.74 -14.10
CA TYR A 191 11.51 -0.67 -13.23
C TYR A 191 10.83 0.41 -14.07
N ASN A 192 9.64 0.85 -13.65
CA ASN A 192 8.86 1.84 -14.40
C ASN A 192 8.17 2.86 -13.48
N TYR A 193 7.87 4.03 -14.06
CA TYR A 193 6.94 5.02 -13.49
C TYR A 193 7.29 5.61 -12.11
N ALA A 194 8.54 5.52 -11.64
CA ALA A 194 8.96 6.31 -10.48
C ALA A 194 8.67 7.80 -10.73
N GLY A 195 8.16 8.47 -9.70
CA GLY A 195 7.67 9.84 -9.80
C GLY A 195 6.30 9.98 -10.50
N LYS A 196 5.79 8.98 -11.22
CA LYS A 196 4.55 9.10 -12.01
C LYS A 196 3.38 8.33 -11.41
N ALA A 197 3.64 7.16 -10.84
CA ALA A 197 2.63 6.28 -10.27
C ALA A 197 3.03 5.86 -8.86
N ALA A 198 2.04 5.80 -7.98
CA ALA A 198 2.19 5.00 -6.78
C ALA A 198 2.09 3.53 -7.19
N PRO A 199 2.76 2.62 -6.46
CA PRO A 199 2.46 1.20 -6.61
C PRO A 199 0.95 1.01 -6.28
N GLU A 200 0.18 0.18 -6.99
CA GLU A 200 -1.30 0.05 -6.82
C GLU A 200 -1.69 -1.36 -6.40
N PHE A 201 -2.61 -1.62 -5.47
CA PHE A 201 -3.12 -2.99 -5.28
C PHE A 201 -4.16 -3.31 -6.36
N ARG A 202 -3.82 -4.15 -7.34
CA ARG A 202 -4.84 -4.94 -8.04
C ARG A 202 -4.77 -6.37 -7.53
N GLN A 203 -5.73 -6.77 -6.70
CA GLN A 203 -5.96 -8.20 -6.53
C GLN A 203 -6.13 -8.81 -7.93
N PRO A 204 -5.46 -9.93 -8.25
CA PRO A 204 -5.44 -10.50 -9.61
C PRO A 204 -6.84 -10.86 -10.15
N PHE A 205 -7.87 -10.81 -9.31
CA PHE A 205 -9.28 -11.08 -9.64
C PHE A 205 -10.16 -9.84 -9.79
N SER A 206 -9.67 -8.61 -9.58
CA SER A 206 -10.49 -7.41 -9.79
C SER A 206 -10.44 -6.95 -11.25
N THR A 207 -11.24 -7.58 -12.10
CA THR A 207 -11.55 -7.10 -13.44
C THR A 207 -12.50 -5.91 -13.37
N TYR A 208 -11.94 -4.71 -13.25
CA TYR A 208 -12.59 -3.47 -13.71
C TYR A 208 -11.55 -2.54 -14.32
#